data_AF-A0ABD3NSK4-F1
#
_entry.id   AF-A0ABD3NSK4-F1
#
_cell.length_a   1.000
_cell.length_b   1.000
_cell.length_c   1.000
_cell.angle_alpha   90.00
_cell.angle_beta   90.00
_cell.angle_gamma   90.00
#
_symmetry.space_group_name_H-M   'P 1'
#
loop_
_entity.id
_entity.type
_entity.pdbx_description
1 polymer ?
#
loop_
_entity_poly.entity_id
_entity_poly.type
_entity_poly.pdbx_seq_one_letter_code
_entity_poly.pdbx_strand_id
1 'polypeptide(L)'
;MYQCKRAMRLSRHDKDVSALTKNEATFVIDPQNLSMEIMEHKVKQASALAMLRRNKSTLRYLKNQRQLTEAEVIDQTIDENCPSTATATTTTAVTCCICLATFNNERSVLPCGHSFHPMCVDCLFNRFSTSSIRCPMRCEMMVSQADVFHASNKNIENRSKMSQEIKGDWGTKVNRLIKDVMDAVRVGDRGVIFSQWDDMMNIVVEALGANQISGKQFGEDITRFRISDCPVLLMNVKKGAKGLTLTEANHVFMIEPIMSSGLDAQANNRIHHIGQLKKTYVHRYIVQNIIEEKIDAIRKECQDVIFEDSLQVVESMEDLMHMSSVTLTHSSQ
;
A
#
# COMPACT_ATOMS: atom_id res chain seq x y z
N MET A 1 -27.95 -49.90 4.77
CA MET A 1 -26.65 -49.26 5.07
C MET A 1 -25.90 -49.20 3.75
N TYR A 2 -25.50 -48.09 3.14
CA TYR A 2 -25.18 -46.72 3.56
C TYR A 2 -25.80 -45.74 2.57
N GLN A 3 -26.48 -44.70 3.05
CA GLN A 3 -26.79 -43.51 2.23
C GLN A 3 -25.86 -42.39 2.69
N CYS A 4 -24.79 -42.13 1.95
CA CYS A 4 -23.98 -40.93 2.12
C CYS A 4 -24.69 -39.79 1.39
N LYS A 5 -25.47 -38.99 2.13
CA LYS A 5 -26.12 -37.79 1.61
C LYS A 5 -25.11 -36.65 1.55
N ARG A 6 -24.84 -36.24 0.32
CA ARG A 6 -24.15 -35.02 -0.14
C ARG A 6 -24.68 -33.77 0.61
N ALA A 7 -23.77 -32.99 1.21
CA ALA A 7 -23.78 -31.51 1.23
C ALA A 7 -22.56 -30.98 2.02
N MET A 8 -21.44 -30.75 1.33
CA MET A 8 -20.39 -29.83 1.77
C MET A 8 -20.76 -28.41 1.34
N ARG A 9 -20.55 -27.41 2.19
CA ARG A 9 -20.42 -26.00 1.76
C ARG A 9 -19.44 -25.25 2.66
N LEU A 10 -18.59 -24.47 1.99
CA LEU A 10 -17.36 -23.83 2.45
C LEU A 10 -17.55 -22.46 3.12
N SER A 11 -16.53 -22.13 3.93
CA SER A 11 -15.87 -20.83 4.18
C SER A 11 -16.71 -19.60 4.56
N ARG A 12 -16.34 -18.97 5.69
CA ARG A 12 -15.90 -17.56 5.69
C ARG A 12 -15.20 -17.15 6.99
N HIS A 13 -14.11 -16.41 6.80
CA HIS A 13 -13.48 -15.50 7.75
C HIS A 13 -14.44 -14.35 8.11
N ASP A 14 -14.27 -13.82 9.33
CA ASP A 14 -14.80 -12.54 9.84
C ASP A 14 -16.31 -12.41 10.08
N LYS A 15 -16.83 -13.11 11.09
CA LYS A 15 -18.02 -12.65 11.83
C LYS A 15 -17.77 -12.67 13.34
N ASP A 16 -18.28 -11.64 14.02
CA ASP A 16 -18.28 -11.53 15.47
C ASP A 16 -18.86 -12.78 16.12
N VAL A 17 -18.02 -13.49 16.88
CA VAL A 17 -18.30 -14.79 17.48
C VAL A 17 -19.41 -14.70 18.55
N SER A 18 -19.70 -13.51 19.05
CA SER A 18 -20.72 -13.25 20.06
C SER A 18 -22.17 -13.34 19.58
N ALA A 19 -22.40 -13.47 18.26
CA ALA A 19 -23.74 -13.45 17.66
C ALA A 19 -24.16 -14.80 17.01
N LEU A 20 -23.50 -15.91 17.33
CA LEU A 20 -23.81 -17.22 16.75
C LEU A 20 -24.79 -18.02 17.62
N THR A 21 -25.82 -18.60 17.01
CA THR A 21 -26.71 -19.56 17.68
C THR A 21 -25.99 -20.90 17.88
N LYS A 22 -26.39 -21.70 18.89
CA LYS A 22 -25.75 -22.99 19.24
C LYS A 22 -25.62 -23.98 18.07
N ASN A 23 -26.47 -23.87 17.05
CA ASN A 23 -26.46 -24.75 15.87
C ASN A 23 -25.55 -24.25 14.74
N GLU A 24 -25.07 -23.00 14.80
CA GLU A 24 -24.13 -22.41 13.83
C GLU A 24 -22.66 -22.60 14.25
N ALA A 25 -22.42 -23.13 15.45
CA ALA A 25 -21.09 -23.37 16.02
C ALA A 25 -20.61 -24.83 15.87
N THR A 26 -21.28 -25.66 15.07
CA THR A 26 -20.87 -27.05 14.84
C THR A 26 -19.76 -27.13 13.80
N PHE A 27 -18.51 -27.17 14.26
CA PHE A 27 -17.33 -27.44 13.44
C PHE A 27 -17.23 -28.95 13.15
N VAL A 28 -17.17 -29.32 11.88
CA VAL A 28 -16.86 -30.69 11.46
C VAL A 28 -15.37 -30.72 11.11
N ILE A 29 -14.57 -31.26 12.02
CA ILE A 29 -13.14 -31.49 11.78
C ILE A 29 -12.99 -32.90 11.20
N ASP A 30 -12.36 -33.01 10.02
CA ASP A 30 -11.94 -34.32 9.51
C ASP A 30 -10.75 -34.81 10.35
N PRO A 31 -10.86 -35.96 11.05
CA PRO A 31 -9.77 -36.49 11.86
C PRO A 31 -8.46 -36.69 11.10
N GLN A 32 -8.51 -36.88 9.77
CA GLN A 32 -7.32 -37.06 8.94
C GLN A 32 -6.54 -35.74 8.72
N ASN A 33 -7.23 -34.59 8.73
CA ASN A 33 -6.65 -33.28 8.44
C ASN A 33 -6.35 -32.45 9.70
N LEU A 34 -6.81 -32.88 10.88
CA LEU A 34 -6.61 -32.20 12.16
C LEU A 34 -5.15 -31.81 12.41
N SER A 35 -4.20 -32.67 12.03
CA SER A 35 -2.76 -32.39 12.23
C SER A 35 -2.25 -31.23 11.37
N MET A 36 -2.69 -31.16 10.10
CA MET A 36 -2.33 -30.07 9.19
C MET A 36 -3.00 -28.77 9.60
N GLU A 37 -4.28 -28.79 9.98
CA GLU A 37 -4.99 -27.58 10.44
C GLU A 37 -4.39 -27.03 11.74
N ILE A 38 -4.04 -27.88 12.71
CA ILE A 38 -3.32 -27.45 13.92
C ILE A 38 -1.98 -26.79 13.55
N MET A 39 -1.25 -27.37 12.60
CA MET A 39 0.02 -26.80 12.14
C MET A 39 -0.20 -25.44 11.48
N GLU A 40 -1.19 -25.32 10.60
CA GLU A 40 -1.56 -24.07 9.93
C GLU A 40 -1.95 -22.98 10.94
N HIS A 41 -2.78 -23.32 11.93
CA HIS A 41 -3.16 -22.39 13.01
C HIS A 41 -1.96 -21.95 13.85
N LYS A 42 -1.02 -22.87 14.15
CA LYS A 42 0.23 -22.52 14.85
C LYS A 42 1.10 -21.57 14.03
N VAL A 43 1.19 -21.78 12.71
CA VAL A 43 1.92 -20.87 11.80
C VAL A 43 1.26 -19.50 11.76
N LYS A 44 -0.08 -19.44 11.63
CA LYS A 44 -0.84 -18.17 11.68
C LYS A 44 -0.64 -17.45 13.01
N GLN A 45 -0.72 -18.17 14.13
CA GLN A 45 -0.47 -17.61 15.47
C GLN A 45 0.95 -17.07 15.62
N ALA A 46 1.96 -17.81 15.16
CA ALA A 46 3.36 -17.39 15.20
C ALA A 46 3.59 -16.12 14.35
N SER A 47 3.00 -16.07 13.15
CA SER A 47 3.06 -14.90 12.27
C SER A 47 2.42 -13.66 12.92
N ALA A 48 1.23 -13.81 13.49
CA ALA A 48 0.53 -12.72 14.17
C ALA A 48 1.31 -12.20 15.40
N LEU A 49 1.89 -13.10 16.20
CA LEU A 49 2.75 -12.73 17.32
C LEU A 49 4.02 -12.01 16.87
N ALA A 50 4.63 -12.42 15.75
CA ALA A 50 5.77 -11.73 15.17
C ALA A 50 5.38 -10.31 14.73
N MET A 51 4.27 -10.14 14.00
CA MET A 51 3.75 -8.82 13.61
C MET A 51 3.47 -7.91 14.81
N LEU A 52 2.83 -8.44 15.86
CA LEU A 52 2.58 -7.68 17.10
C LEU A 52 3.88 -7.17 17.73
N ARG A 53 4.91 -8.03 17.79
CA ARG A 53 6.24 -7.64 18.29
C ARG A 53 6.87 -6.54 17.44
N ARG A 54 6.75 -6.64 16.10
CA ARG A 54 7.22 -5.59 15.18
C ARG A 54 6.51 -4.26 15.44
N ASN A 55 5.18 -4.26 15.46
CA ASN A 55 4.38 -3.05 15.67
C ASN A 55 4.70 -2.37 17.01
N LYS A 56 4.83 -3.14 18.10
CA LYS A 56 5.23 -2.60 19.42
C LYS A 56 6.61 -1.95 19.38
N SER A 57 7.56 -2.55 18.66
CA SER A 57 8.92 -2.03 18.53
C SER A 57 8.94 -0.72 17.74
N THR A 58 8.21 -0.66 16.63
CA THR A 58 8.01 0.57 15.84
C THR A 58 7.39 1.68 16.68
N LEU A 59 6.36 1.37 17.49
CA LEU A 59 5.73 2.36 18.35
C LEU A 59 6.70 2.91 19.42
N ARG A 60 7.54 2.06 20.02
CA ARG A 60 8.57 2.52 20.97
C ARG A 60 9.57 3.45 20.29
N TYR A 61 10.03 3.08 19.10
CA TYR A 61 10.93 3.92 18.29
C TYR A 61 10.33 5.30 17.98
N LEU A 62 9.09 5.33 17.49
CA LEU A 62 8.41 6.59 17.15
C LEU A 62 8.18 7.47 18.39
N LYS A 63 7.85 6.87 19.54
CA LYS A 63 7.76 7.60 20.81
C LYS A 63 9.09 8.22 21.22
N ASN A 64 10.19 7.47 21.11
CA ASN A 64 11.53 7.98 21.40
C ASN A 64 11.91 9.12 20.46
N GLN A 65 11.60 9.02 19.16
CA GLN A 65 11.84 10.12 18.22
C GLN A 65 11.04 11.38 18.57
N ARG A 66 9.77 11.23 18.92
CA ARG A 66 8.92 12.36 19.31
C ARG A 66 9.44 13.07 20.56
N GLN A 67 9.89 12.32 21.57
CA GLN A 67 10.47 12.90 22.77
C GLN A 67 11.75 13.70 22.47
N LEU A 68 12.57 13.22 21.53
CA LEU A 68 13.76 13.95 21.09
C LEU A 68 13.40 15.26 20.39
N THR A 69 12.39 15.25 19.50
CA THR A 69 11.92 16.49 18.84
C THR A 69 11.25 17.46 19.80
N GLU A 70 10.52 16.98 20.82
CA GLU A 70 9.90 17.85 21.83
C GLU A 70 10.95 18.47 22.77
N ALA A 71 12.02 17.75 23.08
CA ALA A 71 13.15 18.28 23.85
C ALA A 71 13.93 19.38 23.09
N GLU A 72 14.10 19.24 21.76
CA GLU A 72 14.72 20.26 20.90
C GLU A 72 13.92 21.59 20.86
N VAL A 73 12.59 21.55 21.05
CA VAL A 73 11.72 22.74 21.06
C VAL A 73 11.79 23.50 22.39
N ILE A 74 12.00 22.79 23.51
CA ILE A 74 12.06 23.40 24.85
C ILE A 74 13.39 24.14 25.08
N ASP A 75 14.49 23.62 24.55
CA ASP A 75 15.84 24.21 24.65
C ASP A 75 15.97 25.56 23.91
N GLN A 76 15.05 25.86 22.99
CA GLN A 76 14.98 27.16 22.30
C GLN A 76 14.29 28.26 23.11
N THR A 77 13.71 27.96 24.29
CA THR A 77 12.91 28.92 25.06
C THR A 77 13.52 29.41 26.37
N ILE A 78 14.77 29.03 26.68
CA ILE A 78 15.47 29.44 27.90
C ILE A 78 16.87 29.92 27.53
N ASP A 79 17.03 31.24 27.34
CA ASP A 79 18.16 32.07 27.81
C ASP A 79 18.30 33.37 26.97
N GLU A 80 17.60 34.44 27.36
CA GLU A 80 17.79 35.80 26.80
C GLU A 80 18.67 36.72 27.67
N ASN A 81 19.53 36.21 28.57
CA ASN A 81 20.42 37.10 29.34
C ASN A 81 21.76 36.47 29.74
N CYS A 82 22.73 36.42 28.80
CA CYS A 82 24.15 36.38 29.15
C CYS A 82 25.03 36.86 27.96
N PRO A 83 25.94 37.85 28.13
CA PRO A 83 26.78 38.31 27.05
C PRO A 83 28.14 37.57 26.96
N SER A 84 28.50 37.26 25.72
CA SER A 84 29.83 36.99 25.13
C SER A 84 30.55 35.63 25.32
N THR A 85 30.97 35.11 24.15
CA THR A 85 32.10 34.20 23.86
C THR A 85 31.95 32.69 24.12
N ALA A 86 31.25 32.00 23.21
CA ALA A 86 31.70 30.78 22.54
C ALA A 86 30.61 30.31 21.56
N THR A 87 30.95 30.12 20.28
CA THR A 87 30.10 29.43 19.32
C THR A 87 29.96 27.97 19.72
N ALA A 88 28.91 27.64 20.45
CA ALA A 88 28.42 26.28 20.66
C ALA A 88 26.94 26.26 20.31
N THR A 89 26.63 26.04 19.04
CA THR A 89 25.33 25.53 18.62
C THR A 89 25.25 24.09 19.10
N THR A 90 24.86 23.88 20.36
CA THR A 90 24.50 22.57 20.91
C THR A 90 23.13 22.16 20.39
N THR A 91 23.02 21.90 19.09
CA THR A 91 22.00 20.97 18.61
C THR A 91 22.41 19.60 19.13
N THR A 92 21.61 19.03 20.05
CA THR A 92 21.84 17.70 20.63
C THR A 92 21.61 16.61 19.58
N ALA A 93 22.48 16.56 18.58
CA ALA A 93 22.40 15.60 17.49
C ALA A 93 22.40 14.18 18.06
N VAL A 94 21.37 13.41 17.72
CA VAL A 94 21.21 12.03 18.20
C VAL A 94 22.40 11.18 17.71
N THR A 95 23.24 10.70 18.64
CA THR A 95 24.43 9.89 18.37
C THR A 95 24.23 8.40 18.68
N CYS A 96 24.93 7.53 17.97
CA CYS A 96 25.00 6.10 18.31
C CYS A 96 25.92 5.87 19.51
N CYS A 97 25.49 5.18 20.57
CA CYS A 97 26.35 4.95 21.74
C CYS A 97 27.43 3.87 21.55
N ILE A 98 27.46 3.18 20.41
CA ILE A 98 28.50 2.19 20.10
C ILE A 98 29.74 2.89 19.51
N CYS A 99 29.55 3.75 18.51
CA CYS A 99 30.64 4.44 17.81
C CYS A 99 30.74 5.94 18.12
N LEU A 100 29.79 6.49 18.87
CA LEU A 100 29.68 7.91 19.23
C LEU A 100 29.50 8.87 18.05
N ALA A 101 29.28 8.34 16.83
CA ALA A 101 28.99 9.14 15.65
C ALA A 101 27.48 9.47 15.54
N THR A 102 27.17 10.58 14.87
CA THR A 102 25.80 10.96 14.51
C THR A 102 25.18 9.94 13.55
N PHE A 103 23.85 9.78 13.63
CA PHE A 103 23.15 8.89 12.71
C PHE A 103 23.02 9.48 11.29
N ASN A 104 23.18 8.62 10.29
CA ASN A 104 22.84 8.92 8.91
C ASN A 104 21.34 8.62 8.65
N ASN A 105 20.97 8.46 7.38
CA ASN A 105 19.62 8.08 6.94
C ASN A 105 19.22 6.64 7.28
N GLU A 106 20.11 5.82 7.84
CA GLU A 106 19.84 4.41 8.18
C GLU A 106 20.24 4.11 9.62
N ARG A 107 19.39 3.36 10.31
CA ARG A 107 19.52 3.01 11.72
C ARG A 107 19.00 1.59 11.94
N SER A 108 19.76 0.78 12.66
CA SER A 108 19.25 -0.45 13.25
C SER A 108 18.60 -0.12 14.59
N VAL A 109 17.34 -0.52 14.74
CA VAL A 109 16.50 -0.27 15.89
C VAL A 109 16.22 -1.60 16.56
N LEU A 110 16.50 -1.70 17.86
CA LEU A 110 16.22 -2.90 18.65
C LEU A 110 14.75 -2.89 19.12
N PRO A 111 14.17 -4.04 19.54
CA PRO A 111 12.78 -4.11 20.01
C PRO A 111 12.45 -3.20 21.21
N CYS A 112 13.46 -2.76 21.95
CA CYS A 112 13.32 -1.77 23.02
C CYS A 112 13.10 -0.33 22.51
N GLY A 113 13.27 -0.08 21.21
CA GLY A 113 13.15 1.24 20.58
C GLY A 113 14.47 2.03 20.51
N HIS A 114 15.59 1.47 20.99
CA HIS A 114 16.90 2.12 20.89
C HIS A 114 17.52 1.94 19.50
N SER A 115 18.20 2.98 19.02
CA SER A 115 18.79 3.03 17.68
C SER A 115 20.31 2.97 17.71
N PHE A 116 20.90 2.33 16.70
CA PHE A 116 22.32 2.11 16.49
C PHE A 116 22.65 2.09 14.99
N HIS A 117 23.90 2.27 14.58
CA HIS A 117 24.24 2.11 13.16
C HIS A 117 24.15 0.63 12.76
N PRO A 118 23.72 0.31 11.53
CA PRO A 118 23.67 -1.06 11.04
C PRO A 118 24.98 -1.82 11.24
N MET A 119 26.10 -1.23 10.79
CA MET A 119 27.43 -1.83 10.96
C MET A 119 27.80 -2.04 12.43
N CYS A 120 27.38 -1.15 13.33
CA CYS A 120 27.67 -1.31 14.76
C CYS A 120 26.91 -2.48 15.38
N VAL A 121 25.67 -2.72 14.96
CA VAL A 121 24.89 -3.88 15.41
C VAL A 121 25.46 -5.17 14.82
N ASP A 122 25.84 -5.16 13.54
CA ASP A 122 26.47 -6.32 12.89
C ASP A 122 27.80 -6.68 13.57
N CYS A 123 28.63 -5.68 13.89
CA CYS A 123 29.86 -5.89 14.66
C CYS A 123 29.57 -6.50 16.05
N LEU A 124 28.48 -6.14 16.71
CA LEU A 124 28.11 -6.73 18.00
C LEU A 124 27.76 -8.22 17.85
N PHE A 125 26.92 -8.58 16.88
CA PHE A 125 26.57 -10.00 16.65
C PHE A 125 27.80 -10.82 16.26
N ASN A 126 28.66 -10.28 15.38
CA ASN A 126 29.86 -10.98 14.92
C ASN A 126 30.90 -11.17 16.04
N ARG A 127 31.10 -10.16 16.90
CA ARG A 127 32.12 -10.20 17.96
C ARG A 127 31.82 -11.24 19.04
N PHE A 128 30.55 -11.45 19.37
CA PHE A 128 30.17 -12.42 20.38
C PHE A 128 29.90 -13.82 19.81
N SER A 129 29.76 -13.97 18.49
CA SER A 129 29.34 -15.24 17.85
C SER A 129 28.09 -15.83 18.52
N THR A 130 27.25 -14.98 19.13
CA THR A 130 26.04 -15.37 19.86
C THR A 130 24.82 -15.10 18.98
N SER A 131 23.80 -15.95 19.10
CA SER A 131 22.51 -15.77 18.44
C SER A 131 21.69 -14.61 19.03
N SER A 132 22.13 -14.03 20.14
CA SER A 132 21.48 -12.89 20.80
C SER A 132 22.50 -11.95 21.46
N ILE A 133 22.14 -10.67 21.53
CA ILE A 133 22.89 -9.61 22.20
C ILE A 133 22.02 -8.88 23.21
N ARG A 134 22.65 -8.29 24.24
CA ARG A 134 21.98 -7.34 25.14
C ARG A 134 22.01 -5.95 24.52
N CYS A 135 20.93 -5.19 24.66
CA CYS A 135 20.91 -3.78 24.26
C CYS A 135 22.05 -2.98 24.93
N PRO A 136 22.91 -2.29 24.16
CA PRO A 136 24.02 -1.49 24.71
C PRO A 136 23.58 -0.33 25.62
N MET A 137 22.34 0.15 25.49
CA MET A 137 21.74 1.18 26.35
C MET A 137 21.32 0.66 27.73
N ARG A 138 21.73 -0.56 28.12
CA ARG A 138 21.47 -1.18 29.43
C ARG A 138 19.99 -1.34 29.80
N CYS A 139 19.08 -1.33 28.83
CA CYS A 139 17.64 -1.56 29.05
C CYS A 139 17.26 -3.05 29.22
N GLU A 140 18.23 -3.90 29.59
CA GLU A 140 18.13 -5.34 29.89
C GLU A 140 17.54 -6.28 28.83
N MET A 141 17.12 -5.76 27.68
CA MET A 141 16.51 -6.55 26.62
C MET A 141 17.53 -7.41 25.87
N MET A 142 17.25 -8.70 25.76
CA MET A 142 17.94 -9.64 24.87
C MET A 142 17.30 -9.59 23.48
N VAL A 143 18.14 -9.51 22.44
CA VAL A 143 17.70 -9.29 21.06
C VAL A 143 18.39 -10.29 20.15
N SER A 144 17.61 -11.01 19.35
CA SER A 144 18.14 -11.85 18.27
C SER A 144 18.31 -11.06 16.98
N GLN A 145 19.14 -11.54 16.05
CA GLN A 145 19.36 -10.86 14.77
C GLN A 145 18.05 -10.70 13.97
N ALA A 146 17.13 -11.67 14.07
CA ALA A 146 15.82 -11.63 13.41
C ALA A 146 14.87 -10.55 13.97
N ASP A 147 15.16 -10.06 15.18
CA ASP A 147 14.36 -9.04 15.86
C ASP A 147 14.90 -7.62 15.65
N VAL A 148 15.99 -7.44 14.90
CA VAL A 148 16.55 -6.12 14.57
C VAL A 148 15.75 -5.48 13.44
N PHE A 149 15.30 -4.26 13.66
CA PHE A 149 14.58 -3.46 12.67
C PHE A 149 15.53 -2.52 11.96
N HIS A 150 15.41 -2.35 10.66
CA HIS A 150 16.11 -1.29 9.94
C HIS A 150 15.14 -0.14 9.71
N ALA A 151 15.34 0.94 10.45
CA ALA A 151 14.68 2.22 10.19
C ALA A 151 15.55 3.01 9.22
N SER A 152 14.94 3.50 8.16
CA SER A 152 15.56 4.51 7.33
C SER A 152 14.72 5.76 7.36
N ASN A 153 15.36 6.91 7.49
CA ASN A 153 14.75 8.20 7.23
C ASN A 153 14.59 8.36 5.72
N LYS A 154 13.85 7.45 5.07
CA LYS A 154 13.32 7.68 3.72
C LYS A 154 12.16 8.66 3.88
N ASN A 155 12.49 9.93 4.07
CA ASN A 155 11.69 11.16 3.91
C ASN A 155 12.43 12.24 4.71
N ILE A 156 13.39 12.97 4.13
CA ILE A 156 13.14 14.26 3.47
C ILE A 156 13.85 14.37 2.09
N GLU A 157 14.91 13.61 1.83
CA GLU A 157 15.74 13.80 0.62
C GLU A 157 15.10 13.25 -0.67
N ASN A 158 14.15 12.31 -0.60
CA ASN A 158 13.38 11.88 -1.79
C ASN A 158 12.22 12.84 -2.15
N ARG A 159 12.05 13.98 -1.47
CA ARG A 159 11.35 15.14 -2.07
C ARG A 159 12.22 15.90 -3.09
N SER A 160 13.52 15.58 -3.19
CA SER A 160 14.41 16.20 -4.17
C SER A 160 14.51 15.44 -5.50
N LYS A 161 13.64 14.46 -5.77
CA LYS A 161 13.19 14.26 -7.16
C LYS A 161 12.21 15.37 -7.49
N MET A 162 12.70 16.60 -7.67
CA MET A 162 11.99 17.77 -8.23
C MET A 162 10.47 17.57 -8.29
N SER A 163 9.82 17.43 -7.13
CA SER A 163 8.40 17.06 -7.12
C SER A 163 7.71 18.36 -7.42
N GLN A 164 7.37 18.58 -8.69
CA GLN A 164 6.61 19.74 -9.08
C GLN A 164 5.43 19.84 -8.14
N GLU A 165 5.28 21.01 -7.52
CA GLU A 165 4.08 21.30 -6.78
C GLU A 165 2.93 21.21 -7.76
N ILE A 166 1.95 20.36 -7.43
CA ILE A 166 0.74 20.24 -8.21
C ILE A 166 0.03 21.57 -8.07
N LYS A 167 -0.33 22.15 -9.21
CA LYS A 167 -1.17 23.35 -9.23
C LYS A 167 -2.60 22.94 -8.89
N GLY A 168 -3.10 23.44 -7.76
CA GLY A 168 -4.45 23.16 -7.24
C GLY A 168 -4.52 21.97 -6.28
N ASP A 169 -5.68 21.79 -5.64
CA ASP A 169 -5.99 20.62 -4.81
C ASP A 169 -7.12 19.81 -5.45
N TRP A 170 -6.79 18.61 -5.90
CA TRP A 170 -7.69 17.73 -6.64
C TRP A 170 -8.07 16.47 -5.84
N GLY A 171 -7.74 16.44 -4.55
CA GLY A 171 -7.89 15.26 -3.70
C GLY A 171 -6.72 14.28 -3.82
N THR A 172 -6.59 13.38 -2.84
CA THR A 172 -5.39 12.54 -2.64
C THR A 172 -5.05 11.65 -3.83
N LYS A 173 -6.06 11.00 -4.44
CA LYS A 173 -5.87 10.13 -5.61
C LYS A 173 -5.41 10.89 -6.85
N VAL A 174 -6.14 11.94 -7.21
CA VAL A 174 -5.83 12.73 -8.40
C VAL A 174 -4.49 13.43 -8.22
N ASN A 175 -4.20 13.97 -7.03
CA ASN A 175 -2.89 14.54 -6.73
C ASN A 175 -1.77 13.51 -6.91
N ARG A 176 -1.95 12.26 -6.45
CA ARG A 176 -0.94 11.22 -6.69
C ARG A 176 -0.81 10.86 -8.17
N LEU A 177 -1.94 10.68 -8.86
CA LEU A 177 -1.99 10.40 -10.30
C LEU A 177 -1.22 11.45 -11.10
N ILE A 178 -1.46 12.73 -10.87
CA ILE A 178 -0.80 13.83 -11.59
C ILE A 178 0.71 13.78 -11.38
N LYS A 179 1.19 13.49 -10.16
CA LYS A 179 2.63 13.32 -9.89
C LYS A 179 3.24 12.15 -10.68
N ASP A 180 2.57 10.99 -10.67
CA ASP A 180 3.06 9.81 -11.39
C ASP A 180 3.05 10.03 -12.92
N VAL A 181 2.05 10.76 -13.42
CA VAL A 181 1.98 11.18 -14.82
C VAL A 181 3.11 12.14 -15.16
N MET A 182 3.36 13.18 -14.34
CA MET A 182 4.49 14.10 -14.55
C MET A 182 5.81 13.35 -14.63
N ASP A 183 6.03 12.38 -13.74
CA ASP A 183 7.25 11.57 -13.71
C ASP A 183 7.40 10.69 -14.96
N ALA A 184 6.30 10.11 -15.47
CA ALA A 184 6.33 9.35 -16.73
C ALA A 184 6.62 10.26 -17.94
N VAL A 185 5.94 11.40 -18.05
CA VAL A 185 6.11 12.33 -19.17
C VAL A 185 7.53 12.89 -19.24
N ARG A 186 8.19 13.14 -18.09
CA ARG A 186 9.58 13.61 -18.02
C ARG A 186 10.58 12.63 -18.64
N VAL A 187 10.31 11.33 -18.53
CA VAL A 187 11.16 10.28 -19.12
C VAL A 187 10.87 10.08 -20.61
N GLY A 188 9.87 10.80 -21.15
CA GLY A 188 9.39 10.62 -22.52
C GLY A 188 8.49 9.39 -22.67
N ASP A 189 7.91 8.93 -21.56
CA ASP A 189 6.97 7.82 -21.52
C ASP A 189 5.52 8.30 -21.62
N ARG A 190 4.64 7.39 -22.04
CA ARG A 190 3.25 7.70 -22.37
C ARG A 190 2.30 6.85 -21.57
N GLY A 191 1.21 7.48 -21.14
CA GLY A 191 0.25 6.92 -20.21
C GLY A 191 -1.15 6.81 -20.78
N VAL A 192 -1.88 5.78 -20.37
CA VAL A 192 -3.34 5.73 -20.51
C VAL A 192 -3.96 5.71 -19.12
N ILE A 193 -4.86 6.66 -18.89
CA ILE A 193 -5.62 6.78 -17.65
C ILE A 193 -7.00 6.16 -17.86
N PHE A 194 -7.35 5.22 -17.00
CA PHE A 194 -8.60 4.51 -16.99
C PHE A 194 -9.46 4.92 -15.79
N SER A 195 -10.73 5.18 -16.09
CA SER A 195 -11.80 5.34 -15.10
C SER A 195 -13.11 4.73 -15.63
N GLN A 196 -13.98 4.30 -14.73
CA GLN A 196 -15.34 3.89 -15.08
C GLN A 196 -16.34 5.07 -15.04
N TRP A 197 -15.96 6.21 -14.44
CA TRP A 197 -16.81 7.39 -14.26
C TRP A 197 -16.40 8.52 -15.19
N ASP A 198 -17.36 9.07 -15.94
CA ASP A 198 -17.10 10.21 -16.81
C ASP A 198 -16.79 11.49 -16.01
N ASP A 199 -17.41 11.67 -14.84
CA ASP A 199 -17.14 12.83 -13.96
C ASP A 199 -15.69 12.85 -13.47
N MET A 200 -15.15 11.70 -13.07
CA MET A 200 -13.75 11.56 -12.68
C MET A 200 -12.81 11.91 -13.85
N MET A 201 -13.18 11.53 -15.07
CA MET A 201 -12.41 11.86 -16.26
C MET A 201 -12.37 13.37 -16.51
N ASN A 202 -13.47 14.07 -16.28
CA ASN A 202 -13.53 15.54 -16.41
C ASN A 202 -12.61 16.22 -15.38
N ILE A 203 -12.67 15.78 -14.13
CA ILE A 203 -11.79 16.28 -13.05
C ILE A 203 -10.31 16.09 -13.42
N VAL A 204 -9.95 14.91 -13.95
CA VAL A 204 -8.56 14.62 -14.33
C VAL A 204 -8.12 15.46 -15.52
N VAL A 205 -9.00 15.71 -16.51
CA VAL A 205 -8.67 16.61 -17.63
C VAL A 205 -8.35 18.02 -17.12
N GLU A 206 -9.18 18.56 -16.22
CA GLU A 206 -8.94 19.86 -15.61
C GLU A 206 -7.63 19.89 -14.81
N ALA A 207 -7.38 18.85 -14.01
CA ALA A 207 -6.15 18.71 -13.23
C ALA A 207 -4.90 18.63 -14.11
N LEU A 208 -4.95 17.89 -15.22
CA LEU A 208 -3.85 17.82 -16.20
C LEU A 208 -3.61 19.18 -16.86
N GLY A 209 -4.69 19.86 -17.27
CA GLY A 209 -4.64 21.19 -17.88
C GLY A 209 -4.02 22.24 -16.96
N ALA A 210 -4.44 22.27 -15.68
CA ALA A 210 -3.87 23.16 -14.66
C ALA A 210 -2.37 22.93 -14.46
N ASN A 211 -1.92 21.69 -14.65
CA ASN A 211 -0.53 21.27 -14.53
C ASN A 211 0.25 21.27 -15.85
N GLN A 212 -0.31 21.86 -16.92
CA GLN A 212 0.32 22.00 -18.24
C GLN A 212 0.71 20.66 -18.88
N ILE A 213 -0.03 19.60 -18.58
CA ILE A 213 0.11 18.30 -19.22
C ILE A 213 -0.98 18.15 -20.28
N SER A 214 -0.58 17.88 -21.54
CA SER A 214 -1.52 17.59 -22.62
C SER A 214 -2.13 16.20 -22.40
N GLY A 215 -3.43 16.19 -22.09
CA GLY A 215 -4.23 14.98 -21.91
C GLY A 215 -5.55 15.09 -22.66
N LYS A 216 -5.93 14.04 -23.39
CA LYS A 216 -7.18 14.03 -24.19
C LYS A 216 -8.05 12.82 -23.88
N GLN A 217 -9.36 13.04 -23.88
CA GLN A 217 -10.32 11.95 -23.73
C GLN A 217 -10.43 11.15 -25.04
N PHE A 218 -10.69 9.85 -24.90
CA PHE A 218 -10.90 8.92 -25.99
C PHE A 218 -12.11 9.34 -26.85
N GLY A 219 -11.88 9.50 -28.16
CA GLY A 219 -12.91 9.88 -29.16
C GLY A 219 -12.55 11.12 -29.97
N GLU A 220 -11.80 12.06 -29.39
CA GLU A 220 -11.47 13.33 -30.07
C GLU A 220 -10.18 13.27 -30.89
N ASP A 221 -9.15 12.53 -30.46
CA ASP A 221 -7.79 12.73 -31.00
C ASP A 221 -6.86 11.49 -30.84
N ILE A 222 -7.32 10.28 -31.17
CA ILE A 222 -6.47 9.06 -31.11
C ILE A 222 -5.22 9.19 -31.98
N THR A 223 -5.33 9.87 -33.12
CA THR A 223 -4.21 10.13 -34.04
C THR A 223 -3.12 10.98 -33.39
N ARG A 224 -3.47 12.01 -32.61
CA ARG A 224 -2.50 12.86 -31.91
C ARG A 224 -1.76 12.12 -30.81
N PHE A 225 -2.42 11.18 -30.12
CA PHE A 225 -1.76 10.30 -29.15
C PHE A 225 -0.67 9.45 -29.81
N ARG A 226 -0.93 8.92 -31.02
CA ARG A 226 0.06 8.14 -31.77
C ARG A 226 1.23 8.98 -32.30
N ILE A 227 0.95 10.23 -32.69
CA ILE A 227 1.92 11.15 -33.30
C ILE A 227 2.76 11.91 -32.26
N SER A 228 2.56 11.63 -30.96
CA SER A 228 3.31 12.15 -29.79
C SER A 228 3.00 13.57 -29.29
N ASP A 229 1.98 14.24 -29.85
CA ASP A 229 1.54 15.56 -29.38
C ASP A 229 0.75 15.51 -28.06
N CYS A 230 0.38 14.31 -27.62
CA CYS A 230 -0.41 14.07 -26.42
C CYS A 230 0.19 12.88 -25.65
N PRO A 231 0.91 13.11 -24.54
CA PRO A 231 1.54 12.02 -23.79
C PRO A 231 0.55 11.20 -22.94
N VAL A 232 -0.66 11.70 -22.72
CA VAL A 232 -1.66 11.07 -21.85
C VAL A 232 -3.00 10.91 -22.57
N LEU A 233 -3.49 9.68 -22.66
CA LEU A 233 -4.83 9.38 -23.15
C LEU A 233 -5.74 9.01 -21.98
N LEU A 234 -6.89 9.63 -21.86
CA LEU A 234 -7.90 9.24 -20.88
C LEU A 234 -8.95 8.37 -21.58
N MET A 235 -9.25 7.20 -21.02
CA MET A 235 -10.24 6.29 -21.59
C MET A 235 -11.21 5.77 -20.53
N ASN A 236 -12.51 5.93 -20.79
CA ASN A 236 -13.52 5.28 -19.97
C ASN A 236 -13.48 3.76 -20.23
N VAL A 237 -13.37 2.95 -19.17
CA VAL A 237 -13.26 1.49 -19.24
C VAL A 237 -14.45 0.87 -19.98
N LYS A 238 -15.67 1.36 -19.75
CA LYS A 238 -16.90 0.86 -20.37
C LYS A 238 -17.00 1.24 -21.84
N LYS A 239 -16.67 2.49 -22.17
CA LYS A 239 -16.71 3.01 -23.56
C LYS A 239 -15.54 2.51 -24.41
N GLY A 240 -14.49 2.03 -23.76
CA GLY A 240 -13.30 1.51 -24.40
C GLY A 240 -13.52 0.27 -25.25
N ALA A 241 -14.65 -0.46 -25.13
CA ALA A 241 -14.91 -1.82 -25.65
C ALA A 241 -14.55 -2.16 -27.13
N LYS A 242 -14.19 -1.19 -27.99
CA LYS A 242 -13.67 -1.44 -29.34
C LYS A 242 -12.18 -1.81 -29.28
N GLY A 243 -11.76 -2.86 -30.00
CA GLY A 243 -10.42 -3.47 -29.97
C GLY A 243 -9.27 -2.57 -30.42
N LEU A 244 -8.99 -1.51 -29.65
CA LEU A 244 -7.92 -0.57 -29.89
C LEU A 244 -6.62 -1.07 -29.25
N THR A 245 -5.56 -1.14 -30.04
CA THR A 245 -4.20 -1.41 -29.55
C THR A 245 -3.44 -0.09 -29.40
N LEU A 246 -2.80 0.10 -28.24
CA LEU A 246 -2.10 1.31 -27.81
C LEU A 246 -0.66 0.96 -27.40
N THR A 247 0.12 0.44 -28.36
CA THR A 247 1.54 0.08 -28.13
C THR A 247 2.44 1.31 -27.93
N GLU A 248 1.93 2.50 -28.22
CA GLU A 248 2.64 3.75 -27.97
C GLU A 248 2.75 4.06 -26.48
N ALA A 249 1.80 3.58 -25.67
CA ALA A 249 1.78 3.76 -24.23
C ALA A 249 2.60 2.68 -23.52
N ASN A 250 3.14 3.01 -22.35
CA ASN A 250 3.82 2.05 -21.49
C ASN A 250 3.41 2.20 -20.01
N HIS A 251 2.63 3.22 -19.66
CA HIS A 251 2.01 3.34 -18.35
C HIS A 251 0.49 3.16 -18.43
N VAL A 252 -0.05 2.35 -17.52
CA VAL A 252 -1.48 2.15 -17.31
C VAL A 252 -1.82 2.73 -15.94
N PHE A 253 -2.71 3.70 -15.88
CA PHE A 253 -3.13 4.34 -14.63
C PHE A 253 -4.60 4.02 -14.36
N MET A 254 -4.90 3.28 -13.30
CA MET A 254 -6.25 2.91 -12.90
C MET A 254 -6.63 3.68 -11.63
N ILE A 255 -7.51 4.68 -11.79
CA ILE A 255 -7.90 5.60 -10.72
C ILE A 255 -8.71 4.88 -9.62
N GLU A 256 -9.44 3.84 -10.02
CA GLU A 256 -10.25 3.03 -9.14
C GLU A 256 -10.16 1.53 -9.46
N PRO A 257 -10.43 0.67 -8.45
CA PRO A 257 -10.48 -0.76 -8.67
C PRO A 257 -11.66 -1.16 -9.57
N ILE A 258 -11.34 -1.78 -10.71
CA ILE A 258 -12.33 -2.36 -11.64
C ILE A 258 -12.69 -3.77 -11.15
N MET A 259 -13.97 -4.00 -10.82
CA MET A 259 -14.47 -5.29 -10.35
C MET A 259 -14.49 -6.37 -11.43
N SER A 260 -14.82 -5.99 -12.66
CA SER A 260 -14.80 -6.92 -13.78
C SER A 260 -13.35 -7.24 -14.17
N SER A 261 -12.91 -8.42 -13.78
CA SER A 261 -11.61 -9.01 -14.15
C SER A 261 -11.38 -9.00 -15.67
N GLY A 262 -12.42 -9.25 -16.47
CA GLY A 262 -12.37 -9.20 -17.92
C GLY A 262 -12.08 -7.80 -18.45
N LEU A 263 -12.77 -6.78 -17.93
CA LEU A 263 -12.51 -5.38 -18.31
C LEU A 263 -11.13 -4.91 -17.87
N ASP A 264 -10.66 -5.31 -16.68
CA ASP A 264 -9.31 -4.97 -16.22
C ASP A 264 -8.22 -5.63 -17.07
N ALA A 265 -8.34 -6.94 -17.32
CA ALA A 265 -7.39 -7.67 -18.17
C ALA A 265 -7.39 -7.07 -19.58
N GLN A 266 -8.56 -6.75 -20.12
CA GLN A 266 -8.68 -6.09 -21.41
C GLN A 266 -8.01 -4.72 -21.42
N ALA A 267 -8.20 -3.90 -20.37
CA ALA A 267 -7.55 -2.60 -20.25
C ALA A 267 -6.02 -2.71 -20.25
N ASN A 268 -5.46 -3.67 -19.50
CA ASN A 268 -4.02 -3.93 -19.47
C ASN A 268 -3.50 -4.43 -20.84
N ASN A 269 -4.23 -5.36 -21.48
CA ASN A 269 -3.83 -5.98 -22.75
C ASN A 269 -3.82 -5.00 -23.94
N ARG A 270 -4.46 -3.83 -23.83
CA ARG A 270 -4.36 -2.77 -24.86
C ARG A 270 -2.95 -2.21 -24.98
N ILE A 271 -2.20 -2.24 -23.89
CA ILE A 271 -0.90 -1.59 -23.73
C ILE A 271 0.18 -2.65 -23.61
N HIS A 272 -0.07 -3.68 -22.80
CA HIS A 272 0.79 -4.84 -22.69
C HIS A 272 0.52 -5.80 -23.86
N HIS A 273 1.22 -5.59 -24.98
CA HIS A 273 1.11 -6.41 -26.18
C HIS A 273 2.43 -7.14 -26.51
N ILE A 274 2.32 -8.31 -27.12
CA ILE A 274 3.47 -9.06 -27.67
C ILE A 274 4.11 -8.20 -28.77
N GLY A 275 5.40 -7.86 -28.61
CA GLY A 275 6.17 -6.99 -29.53
C GLY A 275 6.51 -5.61 -28.99
N GLN A 276 6.07 -5.26 -27.79
CA GLN A 276 6.43 -4.01 -27.11
C GLN A 276 7.90 -4.03 -26.64
N LEU A 277 8.70 -3.05 -27.07
CA LEU A 277 10.11 -2.92 -26.66
C LEU A 277 10.29 -2.26 -25.28
N LYS A 278 9.35 -1.39 -24.89
CA LYS A 278 9.37 -0.68 -23.59
C LYS A 278 8.69 -1.52 -22.52
N LYS A 279 9.21 -1.49 -21.29
CA LYS A 279 8.57 -2.13 -20.13
C LYS A 279 7.25 -1.43 -19.81
N THR A 280 6.20 -2.23 -19.60
CA THR A 280 4.87 -1.74 -19.22
C THR A 280 4.71 -1.68 -17.70
N TYR A 281 4.14 -0.58 -17.20
CA TYR A 281 3.84 -0.35 -15.78
C TYR A 281 2.34 -0.21 -15.57
N VAL A 282 1.79 -0.91 -14.57
CA VAL A 282 0.38 -0.79 -14.18
C VAL A 282 0.29 -0.20 -12.78
N HIS A 283 -0.30 0.99 -12.70
CA HIS A 283 -0.51 1.77 -11.49
C HIS A 283 -1.97 1.65 -11.07
N ARG A 284 -2.22 1.20 -9.83
CA ARG A 284 -3.55 1.06 -9.25
C ARG A 284 -3.66 1.93 -8.01
N TYR A 285 -4.59 2.88 -8.04
CA TYR A 285 -4.81 3.80 -6.92
C TYR A 285 -5.90 3.27 -6.00
N ILE A 286 -5.50 2.77 -4.84
CA ILE A 286 -6.37 2.18 -3.82
C ILE A 286 -6.17 2.94 -2.51
N VAL A 287 -7.26 3.44 -1.93
CA VAL A 287 -7.23 4.06 -0.60
C VAL A 287 -7.44 2.98 0.46
N GLN A 288 -6.58 2.98 1.48
CA GLN A 288 -6.63 2.02 2.58
C GLN A 288 -7.74 2.35 3.58
N ASN A 289 -8.20 1.33 4.31
CA ASN A 289 -9.23 1.40 5.34
C ASN A 289 -10.60 1.87 4.85
N ILE A 290 -10.87 1.77 3.54
CA ILE A 290 -12.18 2.05 2.95
C ILE A 290 -12.62 0.90 2.04
N ILE A 291 -13.80 1.06 1.41
CA ILE A 291 -14.40 0.03 0.57
C ILE A 291 -13.51 -0.39 -0.61
N GLU A 292 -12.68 0.50 -1.13
CA GLU A 292 -11.77 0.21 -2.25
C GLU A 292 -10.79 -0.92 -1.94
N GLU A 293 -10.29 -1.01 -0.71
CA GLU A 293 -9.39 -2.09 -0.28
C GLU A 293 -10.10 -3.44 -0.32
N LYS A 294 -11.39 -3.47 0.06
CA LYS A 294 -12.22 -4.68 -0.01
C LYS A 294 -12.50 -5.08 -1.47
N ILE A 295 -12.80 -4.11 -2.32
CA ILE A 295 -13.05 -4.30 -3.75
C ILE A 295 -11.78 -4.86 -4.43
N ASP A 296 -10.61 -4.31 -4.13
CA ASP A 296 -9.33 -4.80 -4.66
C ASP A 296 -8.99 -6.21 -4.16
N ALA A 297 -9.33 -6.54 -2.90
CA ALA A 297 -9.16 -7.89 -2.36
C ALA A 297 -10.03 -8.92 -3.12
N ILE A 298 -11.32 -8.63 -3.31
CA ILE A 298 -12.24 -9.49 -4.08
C ILE A 298 -11.73 -9.68 -5.51
N ARG A 299 -11.30 -8.59 -6.14
CA ARG A 299 -10.76 -8.61 -7.50
C ARG A 299 -9.54 -9.52 -7.61
N LYS A 300 -8.61 -9.47 -6.66
CA LYS A 300 -7.44 -10.36 -6.62
C LYS A 300 -7.85 -11.82 -6.48
N GLU A 301 -8.78 -12.12 -5.58
CA GLU A 301 -9.33 -13.47 -5.39
C GLU A 301 -10.00 -13.98 -6.67
N CYS A 302 -10.80 -13.15 -7.36
CA CYS A 302 -11.40 -13.52 -8.64
C CYS A 302 -10.40 -13.64 -9.79
N GLN A 303 -9.29 -12.89 -9.78
CA GLN A 303 -8.23 -13.05 -10.78
C GLN A 303 -7.55 -14.42 -10.67
N ASP A 304 -7.39 -14.95 -9.45
CA ASP A 304 -6.83 -16.27 -9.22
C ASP A 304 -7.81 -17.39 -9.62
N VAL A 305 -9.12 -17.16 -9.47
CA VAL A 305 -10.17 -18.13 -9.82
C VAL A 305 -10.41 -18.23 -11.33
N ILE A 306 -10.08 -17.23 -12.15
CA ILE A 306 -10.34 -17.27 -13.61
C ILE A 306 -9.47 -18.29 -14.36
N PHE A 307 -8.54 -18.97 -13.69
CA PHE A 307 -7.90 -20.18 -14.21
C PHE A 307 -8.75 -21.46 -14.07
N GLU A 308 -9.83 -21.45 -13.28
CA GLU A 308 -10.80 -22.56 -13.17
C GLU A 308 -12.25 -22.04 -13.26
N ASP A 309 -12.88 -22.32 -14.40
CA ASP A 309 -14.33 -22.32 -14.67
C ASP A 309 -15.14 -20.99 -14.63
N SER A 310 -15.51 -20.57 -15.84
CA SER A 310 -16.80 -20.03 -16.29
C SER A 310 -17.78 -19.40 -15.28
N LEU A 311 -17.84 -18.05 -15.33
CA LEU A 311 -19.02 -17.16 -15.20
C LEU A 311 -19.97 -17.31 -13.99
N GLN A 312 -19.91 -16.32 -13.10
CA GLN A 312 -21.03 -15.41 -12.74
C GLN A 312 -20.44 -14.19 -12.02
N VAL A 313 -20.37 -13.03 -12.69
CA VAL A 313 -19.74 -11.82 -12.15
C VAL A 313 -20.80 -10.78 -11.85
N VAL A 314 -20.76 -10.24 -10.64
CA VAL A 314 -21.50 -9.04 -10.22
C VAL A 314 -21.10 -7.89 -11.14
N GLU A 315 -22.03 -7.40 -11.96
CA GLU A 315 -21.73 -6.54 -13.11
C GLU A 315 -21.51 -5.06 -12.73
N SER A 316 -21.82 -4.63 -11.50
CA SER A 316 -21.71 -3.21 -11.15
C SER A 316 -21.44 -2.91 -9.67
N MET A 317 -20.95 -1.70 -9.42
CA MET A 317 -20.81 -1.11 -8.08
C MET A 317 -22.18 -0.74 -7.47
N GLU A 318 -23.19 -0.50 -8.32
CA GLU A 318 -24.58 -0.22 -7.92
C GLU A 318 -25.23 -1.44 -7.24
N ASP A 319 -24.93 -2.65 -7.73
CA ASP A 319 -25.40 -3.90 -7.12
C ASP A 319 -24.88 -4.06 -5.69
N LEU A 320 -23.63 -3.62 -5.43
CA LEU A 320 -23.04 -3.65 -4.10
C LEU A 320 -23.69 -2.63 -3.15
N MET A 321 -24.15 -1.49 -3.67
CA MET A 321 -24.83 -0.45 -2.88
C MET A 321 -26.30 -0.81 -2.60
N HIS A 322 -26.97 -1.55 -3.49
CA HIS A 322 -28.34 -2.03 -3.29
C HIS A 322 -28.44 -3.23 -2.34
N MET A 323 -27.38 -4.02 -2.19
CA MET A 323 -27.33 -5.10 -1.20
C MET A 323 -27.31 -4.59 0.26
N SER A 324 -26.95 -3.32 0.49
CA SER A 324 -27.00 -2.69 1.83
C SER A 324 -28.36 -2.09 2.22
N SER A 325 -29.34 -2.04 1.29
CA SER A 325 -30.65 -1.38 1.53
C SER A 325 -31.84 -2.34 1.65
N VAL A 326 -31.68 -3.63 1.36
CA VAL A 326 -32.77 -4.63 1.47
C VAL A 326 -32.64 -5.41 2.78
N THR A 327 -32.97 -4.77 3.91
CA THR A 327 -33.21 -5.50 5.17
C THR A 327 -34.08 -4.73 6.17
N LEU A 328 -35.00 -3.88 5.71
CA LEU A 328 -36.01 -3.28 6.58
C LEU A 328 -37.34 -3.08 5.84
N THR A 329 -38.13 -4.15 5.72
CA THR A 329 -39.61 -4.02 5.75
C THR A 329 -40.20 -5.22 6.48
N HIS A 330 -40.65 -4.94 7.70
CA HIS A 330 -41.56 -5.74 8.48
C HIS A 330 -42.97 -5.15 8.28
N SER A 331 -43.94 -5.95 7.80
CA SER A 331 -45.38 -5.70 7.96
C SER A 331 -46.10 -6.99 7.52
N SER A 332 -46.57 -7.85 8.42
CA SER A 332 -47.85 -7.71 9.15
C SER A 332 -49.06 -7.72 8.20
N GLN A 333 -49.51 -8.91 7.82
CA GLN A 333 -50.89 -9.39 7.99
C GLN A 333 -50.95 -10.90 7.74
#